data_AF-A0A428ZRN8-F1
#
_entry.id   AF-A0A428ZRN8-F1
#
_cell.length_a   1.000
_cell.length_b   1.000
_cell.length_c   1.000
_cell.angle_alpha   90.00
_cell.angle_beta   90.00
_cell.angle_gamma   90.00
#
_symmetry.space_group_name_H-M   'P 1'
#
loop_
_entity.id
_entity.type
_entity.pdbx_description
1 polymer ?
#
loop_
_entity_poly.entity_id
_entity_poly.type
_entity_poly.pdbx_seq_one_letter_code
_entity_poly.pdbx_strand_id
1 'polypeptide(L)'
;MVLFAVAGGAFIAATTLTAVVISADIPERSGDAAPPVSPLAAIATTEASRPVGPPACLIGTWRSIEEYTTYKFYTDQPPFAFTGRGRFLILRPDGTGGERREAFTQIGRHRGNEQRMVSDGTYEFRWSADAKAITYQGPVTASMTFRYYDQRGLLNTQPLQPDPNWKEVDQYTCTSTRLTETGTTGTGYRSVWVRTKETGVYG
;
A
#
# COMPACT_ATOMS: atom_id res chain seq x y z
N MET A 1 -6.85 28.17 -35.66
CA MET A 1 -7.80 28.88 -34.78
C MET A 1 -9.19 28.43 -35.17
N VAL A 2 -9.78 27.48 -34.44
CA VAL A 2 -11.18 27.08 -34.59
C VAL A 2 -11.72 26.78 -33.20
N LEU A 3 -12.63 27.63 -32.74
CA LEU A 3 -13.45 27.51 -31.55
C LEU A 3 -14.72 26.76 -31.92
N PHE A 4 -15.15 25.78 -31.13
CA PHE A 4 -16.58 25.51 -30.90
C PHE A 4 -16.78 24.97 -29.48
N ALA A 5 -17.47 25.76 -28.68
CA ALA A 5 -18.01 25.41 -27.39
C ALA A 5 -19.44 24.89 -27.58
N VAL A 6 -19.82 23.81 -26.88
CA VAL A 6 -21.22 23.57 -26.45
C VAL A 6 -21.19 22.91 -25.07
N ALA A 7 -21.87 23.57 -24.13
CA ALA A 7 -22.11 23.17 -22.76
C ALA A 7 -23.25 22.14 -22.64
N GLY A 8 -23.36 21.45 -21.51
CA GLY A 8 -24.64 20.87 -21.10
C GLY A 8 -24.58 19.78 -20.03
N GLY A 9 -25.00 20.13 -18.80
CA GLY A 9 -25.82 19.24 -17.98
C GLY A 9 -25.15 18.50 -16.83
N ALA A 10 -25.22 19.07 -15.63
CA ALA A 10 -25.00 18.40 -14.36
C ALA A 10 -26.24 17.56 -13.97
N PHE A 11 -26.02 16.39 -13.35
CA PHE A 11 -27.02 15.72 -12.52
C PHE A 11 -26.38 15.34 -11.18
N ILE A 12 -26.82 16.04 -10.14
CA ILE A 12 -26.62 15.68 -8.74
C ILE A 12 -27.84 14.86 -8.34
N ALA A 13 -27.65 13.62 -7.91
CA ALA A 13 -28.65 12.85 -7.19
C ALA A 13 -28.12 12.58 -5.78
N ALA A 14 -28.58 13.40 -4.84
CA ALA A 14 -28.48 13.13 -3.41
C ALA A 14 -29.70 12.31 -2.99
N THR A 15 -29.49 11.17 -2.36
CA THR A 15 -30.53 10.50 -1.58
C THR A 15 -30.04 10.32 -0.15
N THR A 16 -30.60 11.15 0.72
CA THR A 16 -30.56 11.03 2.18
C THR A 16 -31.48 9.90 2.61
N LEU A 17 -30.95 8.86 3.27
CA LEU A 17 -31.79 7.96 4.07
C LEU A 17 -31.87 8.49 5.50
N THR A 18 -33.04 9.00 5.85
CA THR A 18 -33.49 9.32 7.20
C THR A 18 -33.63 8.03 8.02
N ALA A 19 -32.97 7.98 9.17
CA ALA A 19 -33.19 7.00 10.22
C ALA A 19 -34.56 7.20 10.86
N VAL A 20 -35.34 6.12 11.00
CA VAL A 20 -36.56 6.10 11.80
C VAL A 20 -36.23 5.42 13.12
N VAL A 21 -36.17 6.21 14.18
CA VAL A 21 -36.17 5.75 15.57
C VAL A 21 -37.64 5.59 15.96
N ILE A 22 -38.07 4.37 16.29
CA ILE A 22 -39.34 4.15 17.00
C ILE A 22 -38.98 3.75 18.43
N SER A 23 -39.21 4.68 19.35
CA SER A 23 -39.24 4.42 20.78
C SER A 23 -40.63 3.94 21.19
N ALA A 24 -40.63 2.86 21.98
CA ALA A 24 -41.56 2.49 23.05
C ALA A 24 -43.08 2.61 22.83
N ASP A 25 -43.75 1.46 22.85
CA ASP A 25 -44.91 1.27 23.73
C ASP A 25 -44.93 -0.16 24.29
N ILE A 26 -45.00 -0.25 25.62
CA ILE A 26 -45.13 -1.46 26.42
C ILE A 26 -46.62 -1.72 26.64
N PRO A 27 -47.09 -2.97 26.54
CA PRO A 27 -48.21 -3.43 27.36
C PRO A 27 -47.79 -4.52 28.36
N GLU A 28 -48.31 -4.39 29.58
CA GLU A 28 -48.16 -5.30 30.72
C GLU A 28 -48.65 -6.75 30.46
N ARG A 29 -47.79 -7.68 30.87
CA ARG A 29 -48.02 -8.92 31.63
C ARG A 29 -49.41 -9.60 31.57
N SER A 30 -49.41 -10.81 31.00
CA SER A 30 -50.25 -11.93 31.46
C SER A 30 -49.38 -13.20 31.48
N GLY A 31 -49.26 -13.81 32.65
CA GLY A 31 -48.35 -14.92 32.91
C GLY A 31 -48.81 -16.23 32.32
N ASP A 32 -47.83 -17.03 31.89
CA ASP A 32 -47.87 -18.48 31.96
C ASP A 32 -46.45 -18.97 32.23
N ALA A 33 -46.32 -19.80 33.26
CA ALA A 33 -45.07 -20.34 33.74
C ALA A 33 -44.51 -21.37 32.74
N ALA A 34 -43.45 -20.99 32.03
CA ALA A 34 -42.64 -21.96 31.27
C ALA A 34 -41.75 -22.78 32.24
N PRO A 35 -41.59 -24.09 32.03
CA PRO A 35 -40.76 -24.94 32.88
C PRO A 35 -39.27 -24.52 32.82
N PRO A 36 -38.48 -24.74 33.89
CA PRO A 36 -37.09 -24.32 33.93
C PRO A 36 -36.28 -25.06 32.86
N VAL A 37 -35.75 -24.29 31.90
CA VAL A 37 -34.77 -24.79 30.93
C VAL A 37 -33.46 -25.02 31.67
N SER A 38 -33.05 -26.30 31.74
CA SER A 38 -31.76 -26.72 32.29
C SER A 38 -30.63 -25.92 31.61
N PRO A 39 -29.64 -25.38 32.35
CA PRO A 39 -28.58 -24.59 31.74
C PRO A 39 -27.77 -25.50 30.81
N LEU A 40 -27.81 -25.22 29.50
CA LEU A 40 -26.87 -25.78 28.55
C LEU A 40 -25.46 -25.51 29.10
N ALA A 41 -24.71 -26.59 29.33
CA ALA A 41 -23.28 -26.52 29.61
C ALA A 41 -22.64 -25.63 28.55
N ALA A 42 -22.02 -24.53 28.99
CA ALA A 42 -21.22 -23.68 28.14
C ALA A 42 -20.14 -24.57 27.51
N ILE A 43 -20.27 -24.83 26.21
CA ILE A 43 -19.22 -25.45 25.42
C ILE A 43 -18.05 -24.47 25.53
N ALA A 44 -17.05 -24.83 26.32
CA ALA A 44 -15.77 -24.14 26.35
C ALA A 44 -15.20 -24.23 24.93
N THR A 45 -15.43 -23.18 24.15
CA THR A 45 -14.71 -22.97 22.91
C THR A 45 -13.29 -22.70 23.35
N THR A 46 -12.43 -23.70 23.18
CA THR A 46 -10.99 -23.47 23.15
C THR A 46 -10.78 -22.41 22.08
N GLU A 47 -10.54 -21.17 22.49
CA GLU A 47 -10.07 -20.11 21.61
C GLU A 47 -8.79 -20.63 20.99
N ALA A 48 -8.90 -21.23 19.80
CA ALA A 48 -7.76 -21.48 18.96
C ALA A 48 -7.15 -20.10 18.71
N SER A 49 -6.04 -19.82 19.39
CA SER A 49 -5.29 -18.57 19.21
C SER A 49 -5.04 -18.42 17.71
N ARG A 50 -5.74 -17.48 17.08
CA ARG A 50 -5.49 -17.13 15.68
C ARG A 50 -3.98 -16.83 15.58
N PRO A 51 -3.27 -17.38 14.58
CA PRO A 51 -1.89 -17.02 14.36
C PRO A 51 -1.77 -15.50 14.40
N VAL A 52 -0.78 -14.98 15.14
CA VAL A 52 -0.56 -13.53 15.23
C VAL A 52 -0.36 -13.03 13.81
N GLY A 53 -1.38 -12.38 13.27
CA GLY A 53 -1.35 -11.82 11.94
C GLY A 53 -0.33 -10.69 11.85
N PRO A 54 0.01 -10.25 10.64
CA PRO A 54 0.86 -9.08 10.47
C PRO A 54 0.27 -7.85 11.20
N PRO A 55 1.12 -6.91 11.66
CA PRO A 55 0.68 -5.71 12.35
C PRO A 55 -0.39 -4.94 11.55
N ALA A 56 -1.57 -4.74 12.15
CA ALA A 56 -2.73 -4.15 11.48
C ALA A 56 -2.45 -2.74 10.90
N CYS A 57 -1.53 -2.00 11.52
CA CYS A 57 -1.09 -0.70 11.05
C CYS A 57 -0.46 -0.73 9.64
N LEU A 58 0.07 -1.88 9.17
CA LEU A 58 0.71 -2.05 7.86
C LEU A 58 -0.30 -2.38 6.75
N ILE A 59 -1.39 -3.04 7.11
CA ILE A 59 -2.39 -3.53 6.15
C ILE A 59 -3.08 -2.36 5.47
N GLY A 60 -3.09 -2.32 4.13
CA GLY A 60 -3.77 -1.31 3.32
C GLY A 60 -2.96 -0.86 2.10
N THR A 61 -3.44 0.20 1.45
CA THR A 61 -2.70 0.89 0.38
C THR A 61 -2.08 2.17 0.89
N TRP A 62 -0.85 2.39 0.43
CA TRP A 62 0.04 3.46 0.81
C TRP A 62 0.53 4.18 -0.42
N ARG A 63 0.77 5.48 -0.31
CA ARG A 63 1.42 6.28 -1.33
C ARG A 63 2.65 6.96 -0.75
N SER A 64 3.79 6.81 -1.41
CA SER A 64 5.03 7.44 -0.96
C SER A 64 4.90 8.96 -1.10
N ILE A 65 5.27 9.68 -0.05
CA ILE A 65 5.39 11.15 -0.05
C ILE A 65 6.84 11.59 -0.13
N GLU A 66 7.76 10.67 0.17
CA GLU A 66 9.19 10.90 0.24
C GLU A 66 9.88 9.54 0.07
N GLU A 67 10.86 9.46 -0.82
CA GLU A 67 11.67 8.28 -1.02
C GLU A 67 13.11 8.69 -1.33
N TYR A 68 14.06 7.99 -0.72
CA TYR A 68 15.48 8.04 -0.98
C TYR A 68 15.95 6.64 -1.32
N THR A 69 16.66 6.52 -2.43
CA THR A 69 17.29 5.25 -2.83
C THR A 69 18.61 5.55 -3.52
N THR A 70 19.60 4.69 -3.34
CA THR A 70 20.86 4.78 -4.07
C THR A 70 20.84 3.81 -5.26
N TYR A 71 21.13 4.31 -6.46
CA TYR A 71 21.18 3.47 -7.68
C TYR A 71 22.53 3.55 -8.37
N LYS A 72 22.95 2.41 -8.94
CA LYS A 72 24.01 2.32 -9.94
C LYS A 72 23.44 2.73 -11.31
N PHE A 73 23.44 4.02 -11.61
CA PHE A 73 22.86 4.55 -12.86
C PHE A 73 23.79 4.39 -14.06
N TYR A 74 25.09 4.64 -13.89
CA TYR A 74 26.13 4.40 -14.89
C TYR A 74 26.99 3.21 -14.47
N THR A 75 27.38 2.35 -15.41
CA THR A 75 28.14 1.13 -15.15
C THR A 75 29.55 1.42 -14.59
N ASP A 76 30.15 2.52 -15.00
CA ASP A 76 31.52 2.96 -14.68
C ASP A 76 31.61 3.93 -13.49
N GLN A 77 30.47 4.39 -12.93
CA GLN A 77 30.45 5.35 -11.81
C GLN A 77 29.91 4.71 -10.53
N PRO A 78 30.34 5.14 -9.32
CA PRO A 78 29.71 4.69 -8.08
C PRO A 78 28.20 4.96 -8.06
N PRO A 79 27.42 4.18 -7.29
CA PRO A 79 26.02 4.48 -7.05
C PRO A 79 25.84 5.88 -6.42
N PHE A 80 24.74 6.55 -6.74
CA PHE A 80 24.41 7.86 -6.16
C PHE A 80 22.93 7.96 -5.81
N ALA A 81 22.60 8.92 -4.94
CA ALA A 81 21.27 9.08 -4.37
C ALA A 81 20.27 9.62 -5.40
N PHE A 82 19.08 9.05 -5.34
CA PHE A 82 17.89 9.47 -6.04
C PHE A 82 16.78 9.75 -5.02
N THR A 83 15.95 10.73 -5.34
CA THR A 83 14.75 11.06 -4.56
C THR A 83 13.51 10.94 -5.41
N GLY A 84 12.42 10.45 -4.84
CA GLY A 84 11.14 10.32 -5.53
C GLY A 84 9.95 10.44 -4.57
N ARG A 85 8.74 10.42 -5.15
CA ARG A 85 7.47 10.30 -4.42
C ARG A 85 6.35 9.85 -5.36
N GLY A 86 5.30 9.28 -4.80
CA GLY A 86 4.04 9.03 -5.48
C GLY A 86 3.81 7.61 -5.97
N ARG A 87 4.73 6.65 -5.75
CA ARG A 87 4.46 5.22 -5.99
C ARG A 87 3.52 4.66 -4.92
N PHE A 88 2.81 3.59 -5.26
CA PHE A 88 1.85 2.94 -4.39
C PHE A 88 2.37 1.60 -3.90
N LEU A 89 2.18 1.33 -2.62
CA LEU A 89 2.48 0.06 -1.96
C LEU A 89 1.17 -0.52 -1.40
N ILE A 90 0.89 -1.80 -1.66
CA ILE A 90 -0.30 -2.50 -1.19
C ILE A 90 0.14 -3.69 -0.33
N LEU A 91 -0.33 -3.74 0.92
CA LEU A 91 -0.07 -4.83 1.86
C LEU A 91 -1.40 -5.45 2.32
N ARG A 92 -1.63 -6.71 1.98
CA ARG A 92 -2.86 -7.45 2.32
C ARG A 92 -2.65 -8.40 3.50
N PRO A 93 -3.70 -8.68 4.29
CA PRO A 93 -3.57 -9.49 5.51
C PRO A 93 -3.23 -10.96 5.27
N ASP A 94 -3.37 -11.45 4.03
CA ASP A 94 -3.00 -12.81 3.62
C ASP A 94 -1.51 -12.97 3.27
N GLY A 95 -0.70 -11.93 3.49
CA GLY A 95 0.72 -11.92 3.14
C GLY A 95 0.99 -11.72 1.65
N THR A 96 -0.02 -11.37 0.84
CA THR A 96 0.20 -10.85 -0.51
C THR A 96 0.37 -9.33 -0.48
N GLY A 97 1.16 -8.82 -1.41
CA GLY A 97 1.31 -7.40 -1.61
C GLY A 97 1.65 -7.08 -3.05
N GLY A 98 1.80 -5.80 -3.31
CA GLY A 98 2.23 -5.35 -4.62
C GLY A 98 2.61 -3.89 -4.62
N GLU A 99 3.21 -3.48 -5.72
CA GLU A 99 3.56 -2.11 -5.99
C GLU A 99 2.94 -1.69 -7.31
N ARG A 100 2.49 -0.43 -7.37
CA ARG A 100 2.05 0.22 -8.60
C ARG A 100 2.77 1.54 -8.77
N ARG A 101 3.26 1.78 -9.98
CA ARG A 101 3.92 3.02 -10.39
C ARG A 101 3.20 3.58 -11.61
N GLU A 102 2.90 4.86 -11.55
CA GLU A 102 2.27 5.63 -12.63
C GLU A 102 3.23 6.75 -13.00
N ALA A 103 4.11 6.46 -13.96
CA ALA A 103 5.24 7.32 -14.31
C ALA A 103 6.03 7.84 -13.08
N PHE A 104 6.22 6.99 -12.08
CA PHE A 104 6.97 7.31 -10.87
C PHE A 104 8.37 7.75 -11.24
N THR A 105 8.69 8.99 -10.88
CA THR A 105 9.93 9.64 -11.28
C THR A 105 10.83 9.80 -10.07
N GLN A 106 12.04 9.28 -10.21
CA GLN A 106 13.14 9.50 -9.27
C GLN A 106 14.20 10.37 -9.93
N ILE A 107 14.71 11.33 -9.16
CA ILE A 107 15.67 12.33 -9.61
C ILE A 107 16.93 12.22 -8.77
N GLY A 108 18.08 12.11 -9.43
CA GLY A 108 19.41 12.13 -8.83
C GLY A 108 20.29 13.17 -9.52
N ARG A 109 21.49 13.40 -8.99
CA ARG A 109 22.48 14.28 -9.64
C ARG A 109 23.83 13.61 -9.77
N HIS A 110 24.46 13.81 -10.93
CA HIS A 110 25.85 13.39 -11.18
C HIS A 110 26.60 14.53 -11.87
N ARG A 111 27.71 14.97 -11.27
CA ARG A 111 28.54 16.11 -11.75
C ARG A 111 27.74 17.38 -12.06
N GLY A 112 26.75 17.69 -11.22
CA GLY A 112 25.89 18.87 -11.37
C GLY A 112 24.68 18.70 -12.30
N ASN A 113 24.64 17.64 -13.11
CA ASN A 113 23.55 17.37 -14.03
C ASN A 113 22.46 16.50 -13.40
N GLU A 114 21.22 16.69 -13.82
CA GLU A 114 20.06 15.92 -13.37
C GLU A 114 19.93 14.60 -14.12
N GLN A 115 19.88 13.50 -13.36
CA GLN A 115 19.60 12.16 -13.86
C GLN A 115 18.19 11.78 -13.43
N ARG A 116 17.42 11.20 -14.35
CA ARG A 116 16.03 10.86 -14.10
C ARG A 116 15.76 9.40 -14.43
N MET A 117 15.17 8.69 -13.49
CA MET A 117 14.62 7.35 -13.71
C MET A 117 13.11 7.44 -13.62
N VAL A 118 12.41 7.03 -14.69
CA VAL A 118 10.95 6.97 -14.72
C VAL A 118 10.53 5.52 -14.79
N SER A 119 9.66 5.11 -13.88
CA SER A 119 9.16 3.73 -13.82
C SER A 119 7.65 3.68 -13.85
N ASP A 120 7.12 2.68 -14.55
CA ASP A 120 5.69 2.52 -14.81
C ASP A 120 5.32 1.04 -14.83
N GLY A 121 4.16 0.71 -14.28
CA GLY A 121 3.63 -0.65 -14.22
C GLY A 121 3.47 -1.17 -12.79
N THR A 122 3.41 -2.48 -12.67
CA THR A 122 3.13 -3.16 -11.39
C THR A 122 4.06 -4.34 -11.14
N TYR A 123 4.21 -4.72 -9.87
CA TYR A 123 4.67 -6.06 -9.53
C TYR A 123 4.01 -6.53 -8.23
N GLU A 124 3.82 -7.84 -8.11
CA GLU A 124 3.25 -8.48 -6.93
C GLU A 124 4.33 -9.24 -6.16
N PHE A 125 4.18 -9.34 -4.86
CA PHE A 125 5.13 -10.01 -3.98
C PHE A 125 4.42 -10.69 -2.81
N ARG A 126 5.15 -11.54 -2.10
CA ARG A 126 4.81 -12.01 -0.76
C ARG A 126 5.49 -11.13 0.26
N TRP A 127 4.83 -10.96 1.40
CA TRP A 127 5.42 -10.22 2.51
C TRP A 127 5.01 -10.83 3.85
N SER A 128 5.86 -10.57 4.84
CA SER A 128 5.61 -10.82 6.24
C SER A 128 6.21 -9.69 7.06
N ALA A 129 5.81 -9.57 8.32
CA ALA A 129 6.40 -8.60 9.22
C ALA A 129 6.43 -9.11 10.65
N ASP A 130 7.44 -8.69 11.39
CA ASP A 130 7.46 -8.77 12.85
C ASP A 130 7.29 -7.36 13.45
N ALA A 131 7.59 -7.21 14.74
CA ALA A 131 7.44 -5.93 15.44
C ALA A 131 8.41 -4.82 14.97
N LYS A 132 9.45 -5.15 14.19
CA LYS A 132 10.52 -4.23 13.80
C LYS A 132 10.79 -4.18 12.30
N ALA A 133 10.55 -5.27 11.58
CA ALA A 133 10.91 -5.40 10.19
C ALA A 133 9.78 -5.93 9.30
N ILE A 134 9.74 -5.45 8.07
CA ILE A 134 8.98 -6.02 6.96
C ILE A 134 9.95 -6.82 6.11
N THR A 135 9.55 -8.03 5.72
CA THR A 135 10.28 -8.86 4.76
C THR A 135 9.44 -9.00 3.49
N TYR A 136 10.01 -8.63 2.36
CA TYR A 136 9.45 -8.79 1.03
C TYR A 136 10.12 -9.94 0.30
N GLN A 137 9.36 -10.70 -0.49
CA GLN A 137 9.82 -11.84 -1.29
C GLN A 137 9.10 -11.88 -2.63
N GLY A 138 9.80 -12.10 -3.72
CA GLY A 138 9.23 -12.10 -5.07
C GLY A 138 10.09 -11.29 -6.05
N PRO A 139 9.58 -10.89 -7.23
CA PRO A 139 8.18 -10.74 -7.56
C PRO A 139 7.51 -12.05 -8.03
N VAL A 140 6.23 -12.21 -7.70
CA VAL A 140 5.34 -13.30 -8.15
C VAL A 140 4.88 -13.04 -9.59
N THR A 141 4.58 -11.79 -9.91
CA THR A 141 4.25 -11.30 -11.26
C THR A 141 4.83 -9.88 -11.41
N ALA A 142 5.22 -9.49 -12.63
CA ALA A 142 5.71 -8.14 -12.89
C ALA A 142 5.45 -7.67 -14.33
N SER A 143 5.11 -6.38 -14.47
CA SER A 143 4.94 -5.67 -15.73
C SER A 143 5.71 -4.33 -15.78
N MET A 144 6.55 -4.08 -14.77
CA MET A 144 7.24 -2.82 -14.57
C MET A 144 8.28 -2.53 -15.67
N THR A 145 8.34 -1.28 -16.13
CA THR A 145 9.36 -0.77 -17.06
C THR A 145 10.08 0.43 -16.47
N PHE A 146 11.39 0.52 -16.69
CA PHE A 146 12.25 1.63 -16.30
C PHE A 146 12.77 2.36 -17.53
N ARG A 147 12.74 3.70 -17.49
CA ARG A 147 13.32 4.59 -18.51
C ARG A 147 14.33 5.50 -17.84
N TYR A 148 15.53 5.55 -18.39
CA TYR A 148 16.65 6.28 -17.81
C TYR A 148 16.99 7.48 -18.70
N TYR A 149 17.12 8.66 -18.09
CA TYR A 149 17.40 9.91 -18.80
C TYR A 149 18.58 10.64 -18.15
N ASP A 150 19.39 11.28 -18.99
CA ASP A 150 20.33 12.33 -18.59
C ASP A 150 20.17 13.56 -19.51
N GLN A 151 21.12 14.50 -19.47
CA GLN A 151 21.09 15.70 -20.32
C GLN A 151 20.97 15.44 -21.83
N ARG A 152 21.30 14.23 -22.31
CA ARG A 152 21.21 13.81 -23.72
C ARG A 152 19.82 13.30 -24.11
N GLY A 153 18.90 13.14 -23.15
CA GLY A 153 17.58 12.56 -23.35
C GLY A 153 17.48 11.12 -22.85
N LEU A 154 16.61 10.32 -23.48
CA LEU A 154 16.40 8.92 -23.12
C LEU A 154 17.66 8.11 -23.47
N LEU A 155 18.26 7.49 -22.46
CA LEU A 155 19.44 6.63 -22.61
C LEU A 155 19.04 5.18 -22.87
N ASN A 156 18.05 4.69 -22.13
CA ASN A 156 17.68 3.29 -22.14
C ASN A 156 16.25 3.07 -21.61
N THR A 157 15.61 2.01 -22.09
CA THR A 157 14.36 1.47 -21.56
C THR A 157 14.55 0.00 -21.24
N GLN A 158 14.23 -0.42 -20.02
CA GLN A 158 14.41 -1.78 -19.55
C GLN A 158 13.15 -2.28 -18.85
N PRO A 159 12.58 -3.43 -19.23
CA PRO A 159 11.60 -4.10 -18.38
C PRO A 159 12.30 -4.58 -17.10
N LEU A 160 11.57 -4.59 -15.98
CA LEU A 160 12.02 -5.28 -14.77
C LEU A 160 12.30 -6.73 -15.13
N GLN A 161 13.46 -7.23 -14.71
CA GLN A 161 13.77 -8.65 -14.76
C GLN A 161 13.39 -9.22 -13.38
N PRO A 162 12.31 -10.02 -13.27
CA PRO A 162 11.94 -10.69 -12.04
C PRO A 162 13.09 -11.54 -11.52
N ASP A 163 13.54 -11.28 -10.30
CA ASP A 163 14.36 -12.23 -9.55
C ASP A 163 13.43 -12.99 -8.59
N PRO A 164 13.10 -14.26 -8.85
CA PRO A 164 12.24 -15.03 -7.95
C PRO A 164 12.86 -15.25 -6.56
N ASN A 165 14.16 -15.00 -6.41
CA ASN A 165 14.87 -15.09 -5.13
C ASN A 165 15.07 -13.73 -4.47
N TRP A 166 14.55 -12.63 -5.04
CA TRP A 166 14.68 -11.33 -4.40
C TRP A 166 14.00 -11.35 -3.04
N LYS A 167 14.76 -10.86 -2.06
CA LYS A 167 14.36 -10.72 -0.68
C LYS A 167 14.87 -9.39 -0.17
N GLU A 168 13.95 -8.57 0.30
CA GLU A 168 14.25 -7.28 0.91
C GLU A 168 13.75 -7.27 2.36
N VAL A 169 14.54 -6.68 3.25
CA VAL A 169 14.20 -6.56 4.67
C VAL A 169 14.40 -5.11 5.09
N ASP A 170 13.30 -4.50 5.50
CA ASP A 170 13.26 -3.10 5.90
C ASP A 170 12.84 -2.98 7.34
N GLN A 171 13.53 -2.14 8.10
CA GLN A 171 13.02 -1.67 9.38
C GLN A 171 11.86 -0.72 9.13
N TYR A 172 10.87 -0.71 10.02
CA TYR A 172 9.75 0.19 9.86
C TYR A 172 9.22 0.77 11.16
N THR A 173 8.49 1.88 11.01
CA THR A 173 7.54 2.39 12.02
C THR A 173 6.20 2.63 11.34
N CYS A 174 5.11 2.33 12.03
CA CYS A 174 3.77 2.44 11.47
C CYS A 174 2.79 3.07 12.47
N THR A 175 1.78 3.73 11.91
CA THR A 175 0.57 4.20 12.59
C THR A 175 -0.61 3.89 11.68
N SER A 176 -1.83 4.24 12.08
CA SER A 176 -3.00 4.12 11.21
C SER A 176 -2.91 4.97 9.94
N THR A 177 -2.07 6.01 9.87
CA THR A 177 -2.04 6.95 8.74
C THR A 177 -0.67 7.10 8.07
N ARG A 178 0.40 6.66 8.73
CA ARG A 178 1.78 6.84 8.28
C ARG A 178 2.60 5.58 8.45
N LEU A 179 3.40 5.26 7.43
CA LEU A 179 4.41 4.21 7.45
C LEU A 179 5.74 4.84 7.06
N THR A 180 6.82 4.44 7.73
CA THR A 180 8.19 4.79 7.35
C THR A 180 9.01 3.51 7.29
N GLU A 181 9.70 3.30 6.19
CA GLU A 181 10.58 2.16 5.95
C GLU A 181 12.02 2.65 5.82
N THR A 182 12.96 1.85 6.31
CA THR A 182 14.40 2.11 6.20
C THR A 182 15.12 0.81 5.87
N GLY A 183 15.91 0.82 4.80
CA GLY A 183 16.64 -0.34 4.32
C GLY A 183 17.71 -0.78 5.30
N THR A 184 17.87 -2.09 5.46
CA THR A 184 18.90 -2.67 6.35
C THR A 184 20.24 -2.90 5.66
N THR A 185 20.29 -2.86 4.32
CA THR A 185 21.42 -3.32 3.51
C THR A 185 22.40 -2.21 3.07
N GLY A 186 22.38 -1.05 3.73
CA GLY A 186 23.32 0.04 3.43
C GLY A 186 23.10 0.75 2.09
N THR A 187 21.98 0.46 1.40
CA THR A 187 21.55 1.15 0.16
C THR A 187 21.13 2.60 0.39
N GLY A 188 21.03 3.03 1.65
CA GLY A 188 20.47 4.32 2.03
C GLY A 188 18.97 4.42 1.74
N TYR A 189 18.28 3.29 1.55
CA TYR A 189 16.85 3.29 1.31
C TYR A 189 16.10 3.86 2.51
N ARG A 190 15.24 4.84 2.24
CA ARG A 190 14.23 5.32 3.17
C ARG A 190 13.01 5.76 2.41
N SER A 191 11.83 5.32 2.83
CA SER A 191 10.57 5.78 2.26
C SER A 191 9.58 6.16 3.34
N VAL A 192 8.82 7.21 3.09
CA VAL A 192 7.73 7.66 3.96
C VAL A 192 6.45 7.65 3.16
N TRP A 193 5.43 7.11 3.80
CA TRP A 193 4.18 6.77 3.16
C TRP A 193 3.00 7.36 3.92
N VAL A 194 1.97 7.72 3.16
CA VAL A 194 0.65 8.06 3.69
C VAL A 194 -0.36 7.05 3.21
N ARG A 195 -1.28 6.67 4.10
CA ARG A 195 -2.35 5.74 3.76
C ARG A 195 -3.30 6.38 2.74
N THR A 196 -3.71 5.61 1.74
CA THR A 196 -4.71 6.04 0.75
C THR A 196 -6.06 5.38 1.03
N LYS A 197 -7.11 5.90 0.38
CA LYS A 197 -8.45 5.33 0.39
C LYS A 197 -8.73 4.43 -0.83
N GLU A 198 -7.76 4.29 -1.75
CA GLU A 198 -7.97 3.72 -3.10
C GLU A 198 -8.27 2.22 -3.09
N THR A 199 -7.78 1.50 -2.08
CA THR A 199 -8.26 0.16 -1.77
C THR A 199 -8.71 0.22 -0.31
N GLY A 200 -9.93 -0.25 -0.03
CA GLY A 200 -10.50 -0.21 1.32
C GLY A 200 -9.52 -0.68 2.40
N VAL A 201 -9.72 -0.19 3.62
CA VAL A 201 -9.06 -0.76 4.79
C VAL A 201 -9.44 -2.23 4.80
N TYR A 202 -8.48 -3.14 4.57
CA TYR A 202 -8.70 -4.56 4.80
C TYR A 202 -8.73 -4.76 6.31
N GLY A 203 -9.88 -4.48 6.92
CA GLY A 203 -10.19 -4.60 8.34
C GLY A 203 -11.26 -5.64 8.55
#